data_AF-A0A931IKP6-F1
#
_entry.id   AF-A0A931IKP6-F1
#
_cell.length_a   1.000
_cell.length_b   1.000
_cell.length_c   1.000
_cell.angle_alpha   90.00
_cell.angle_beta   90.00
_cell.angle_gamma   90.00
#
_symmetry.space_group_name_H-M   'P 1'
#
loop_
_entity.id
_entity.type
_entity.pdbx_description
1 polymer ?
#
loop_
_entity_poly.entity_id
_entity_poly.type
_entity_poly.pdbx_seq_one_letter_code
_entity_poly.pdbx_strand_id
1 'polypeptide(L)'
;MKKKIVPVMLLLALIFAIIPLTSVSASAYSKSITGQGRLAIHIDAQSDGPPEHGPVLWYQYHVKNSAGVTVFSSSIGGPSTGSLNNLPYDTYTLYVTPNAWTYVSAIYLQFI
;
A
#
# COMPACT_ATOMS: atom_id res chain seq x y z
N MET A 1 16.41 32.21 31.13
CA MET A 1 16.30 32.06 29.66
C MET A 1 15.30 30.96 29.20
N LYS A 2 14.40 30.44 30.06
CA LYS A 2 13.49 29.32 29.73
C LYS A 2 12.07 29.70 29.25
N LYS A 3 11.69 30.98 29.36
CA LYS A 3 10.31 31.45 29.08
C LYS A 3 9.95 31.54 27.59
N LYS A 4 10.94 31.46 26.69
CA LYS A 4 10.73 31.50 25.23
C LYS A 4 10.59 30.13 24.58
N ILE A 5 10.88 29.04 25.30
CA ILE A 5 10.89 27.68 24.75
C ILE A 5 9.46 27.12 24.63
N VAL A 6 8.60 27.44 25.60
CA VAL A 6 7.19 26.99 25.62
C VAL A 6 6.37 27.50 24.42
N PRO A 7 6.40 28.79 24.04
CA PRO A 7 5.65 29.25 22.87
C PRO A 7 6.20 28.69 21.56
N VAL A 8 7.51 28.39 21.48
CA VAL A 8 8.14 27.77 20.31
C VAL A 8 7.72 26.31 20.16
N MET A 9 7.69 25.53 21.26
CA MET A 9 7.16 24.16 21.23
C MET A 9 5.67 24.14 20.87
N LEU A 10 4.87 25.08 21.38
CA LEU A 10 3.45 25.17 21.07
C LEU A 10 3.22 25.51 19.60
N LEU A 11 4.02 26.43 19.04
CA LEU A 11 3.96 26.81 17.63
C LEU A 11 4.36 25.64 16.71
N LEU A 12 5.42 24.89 17.06
CA LEU A 12 5.83 23.68 16.34
C LEU A 12 4.75 22.59 16.40
N ALA A 13 4.15 22.34 17.57
CA ALA A 13 3.05 21.39 17.70
C ALA A 13 1.82 21.81 16.90
N LEU A 14 1.53 23.12 16.83
CA LEU A 14 0.44 23.65 16.03
C LEU A 14 0.72 23.49 14.53
N ILE A 15 1.95 23.72 14.08
CA ILE A 15 2.36 23.48 12.68
C ILE A 15 2.19 22.00 12.33
N PHE A 16 2.65 21.07 13.18
CA PHE A 16 2.45 19.63 12.96
C PHE A 16 0.98 19.19 13.01
N ALA A 17 0.11 19.93 13.69
CA ALA A 17 -1.33 19.66 13.74
C ALA A 17 -2.12 20.26 12.55
N ILE A 18 -1.59 21.29 11.89
CA ILE A 18 -2.23 21.97 10.75
C ILE A 18 -1.69 21.47 9.40
N ILE A 19 -0.50 20.84 9.34
CA ILE A 19 -0.09 20.13 8.12
C ILE A 19 -1.19 19.11 7.83
N PRO A 20 -1.90 19.21 6.69
CA PRO A 20 -2.79 18.15 6.30
C PRO A 20 -1.92 16.91 6.21
N LEU A 21 -2.18 15.91 7.06
CA LEU A 21 -1.91 14.54 6.66
C LEU A 21 -2.74 14.38 5.38
N THR A 22 -2.13 14.68 4.22
CA THR A 22 -2.67 14.32 2.94
C THR A 22 -2.69 12.81 2.99
N SER A 23 -3.82 12.27 3.41
CA SER A 23 -4.04 10.84 3.48
C SER A 23 -3.87 10.37 2.05
N VAL A 24 -2.78 9.66 1.80
CA VAL A 24 -2.67 8.85 0.59
C VAL A 24 -3.75 7.79 0.74
N SER A 25 -4.93 8.10 0.22
CA SER A 25 -6.05 7.19 0.08
C SER A 25 -5.73 6.26 -1.08
N ALA A 26 -4.80 5.34 -0.87
CA ALA A 26 -4.69 4.22 -1.77
C ALA A 26 -5.86 3.26 -1.47
N SER A 27 -6.77 3.10 -2.44
CA SER A 27 -7.98 2.31 -2.28
C SER A 27 -7.66 0.82 -2.29
N ALA A 28 -8.32 0.06 -1.42
CA ALA A 28 -8.25 -1.39 -1.45
C ALA A 28 -8.95 -1.90 -2.73
N TYR A 29 -8.29 -2.80 -3.45
CA TYR A 29 -8.82 -3.46 -4.64
C TYR A 29 -9.09 -4.94 -4.33
N SER A 30 -10.16 -5.49 -4.90
CA SER A 30 -10.39 -6.94 -4.85
C SER A 30 -10.99 -7.46 -6.14
N LYS A 31 -10.62 -8.70 -6.50
CA LYS A 31 -11.12 -9.39 -7.69
C LYS A 31 -11.19 -10.89 -7.44
N SER A 32 -12.32 -11.49 -7.80
CA SER A 32 -12.52 -12.94 -7.70
C SER A 32 -12.46 -13.61 -9.06
N ILE A 33 -11.96 -14.83 -9.08
CA ILE A 33 -11.92 -15.73 -10.22
C ILE A 33 -12.19 -17.16 -9.75
N THR A 34 -12.99 -17.91 -10.50
CA THR A 34 -13.29 -19.32 -10.21
C THR A 34 -12.58 -20.21 -11.20
N GLY A 35 -11.90 -21.25 -10.73
CA GLY A 35 -11.18 -22.17 -11.59
C GLY A 35 -10.22 -23.07 -10.82
N GLN A 36 -9.35 -23.75 -11.55
CA GLN A 36 -8.35 -24.68 -11.03
C GLN A 36 -7.03 -24.55 -11.80
N GLY A 37 -5.97 -25.16 -11.26
CA GLY A 37 -4.67 -25.24 -11.91
C GLY A 37 -3.82 -24.00 -11.62
N ARG A 38 -3.73 -23.07 -12.59
CA ARG A 38 -2.83 -21.90 -12.50
C ARG A 38 -3.61 -20.61 -12.36
N LEU A 39 -3.28 -19.84 -11.32
CA LEU A 39 -3.68 -18.45 -11.19
C LEU A 39 -2.48 -17.55 -11.50
N ALA A 40 -2.56 -16.80 -12.60
CA ALA A 40 -1.59 -15.76 -12.93
C ALA A 40 -2.09 -14.41 -12.43
N ILE A 41 -1.20 -13.65 -11.82
CA ILE A 41 -1.48 -12.35 -11.20
C ILE A 41 -0.56 -11.33 -11.87
N HIS A 42 -1.16 -10.28 -12.40
CA HIS A 42 -0.47 -9.10 -12.90
C HIS A 42 -1.02 -7.89 -12.16
N ILE A 43 -0.14 -7.15 -11.50
CA ILE A 43 -0.48 -5.92 -10.79
C ILE A 43 0.27 -4.80 -11.48
N ASP A 44 -0.49 -4.01 -12.23
CA ASP A 44 -0.06 -2.71 -12.73
C ASP A 44 -0.17 -1.70 -11.60
N ALA A 45 0.89 -1.55 -10.82
CA ALA A 45 1.01 -0.41 -9.94
C ALA A 45 1.67 0.72 -10.73
N GLN A 46 1.07 1.90 -10.74
CA GLN A 46 1.64 3.08 -11.38
C GLN A 46 2.94 3.44 -10.64
N SER A 47 4.09 2.99 -11.15
CA SER A 47 5.42 3.36 -10.61
C SER A 47 6.42 3.74 -11.70
N ASP A 48 5.94 4.33 -12.79
CA ASP A 48 6.85 4.84 -13.82
C ASP A 48 7.20 6.30 -13.52
N GLY A 49 8.16 6.48 -12.61
CA GLY A 49 8.93 7.71 -12.57
C GLY A 49 9.96 7.72 -11.43
N PRO A 50 11.14 8.35 -11.64
CA PRO A 50 12.07 8.69 -10.55
C PRO A 50 11.32 9.38 -9.37
N PRO A 51 11.91 9.44 -8.16
CA PRO A 51 11.24 9.98 -6.96
C PRO A 51 10.61 11.38 -7.15
N GLU A 52 11.00 12.12 -8.18
CA GLU A 52 10.39 13.36 -8.67
C GLU A 52 8.97 13.24 -9.27
N HIS A 53 8.41 12.03 -9.46
CA HIS A 53 7.07 11.82 -10.04
C HIS A 53 5.97 11.37 -9.06
N GLY A 54 6.28 11.24 -7.77
CA GLY A 54 5.28 10.98 -6.72
C GLY A 54 5.56 9.75 -5.85
N PRO A 55 4.72 9.49 -4.82
CA PRO A 55 4.98 8.43 -3.85
C PRO A 55 4.88 7.06 -4.49
N VAL A 56 5.96 6.26 -4.36
CA VAL A 56 5.92 4.83 -4.70
C VAL A 56 4.89 4.16 -3.81
N LEU A 57 3.77 3.73 -4.38
CA LEU A 57 2.74 3.03 -3.63
C LEU A 57 3.22 1.60 -3.37
N TRP A 58 3.32 1.26 -2.09
CA TRP A 58 3.68 -0.06 -1.61
C TRP A 58 2.42 -0.82 -1.25
N TYR A 59 2.21 -1.97 -1.88
CA TYR A 59 1.04 -2.79 -1.67
C TYR A 59 1.40 -4.08 -0.95
N GLN A 60 0.43 -4.60 -0.23
CA GLN A 60 0.36 -6.01 0.12
C GLN A 60 -0.80 -6.60 -0.66
N TYR A 61 -0.59 -7.76 -1.25
CA TYR A 61 -1.68 -8.52 -1.84
C TYR A 61 -1.72 -9.94 -1.31
N HIS A 62 -2.93 -10.47 -1.20
CA HIS A 62 -3.18 -11.83 -0.75
C HIS A 62 -4.31 -12.46 -1.54
N VAL A 63 -4.20 -13.76 -1.75
CA VAL A 63 -5.23 -14.57 -2.42
C VAL A 63 -5.88 -15.45 -1.37
N LYS A 64 -7.20 -15.36 -1.25
CA LYS A 64 -8.00 -16.24 -0.40
C LYS A 64 -8.87 -17.16 -1.25
N ASN A 65 -9.08 -18.37 -0.79
CA ASN A 65 -10.06 -19.29 -1.39
C ASN A 65 -11.49 -18.98 -0.88
N SER A 66 -12.50 -19.73 -1.33
CA SER A 66 -13.90 -19.48 -0.93
C SER A 66 -14.17 -19.70 0.56
N ALA A 67 -13.37 -20.57 1.20
CA ALA A 67 -13.39 -20.79 2.65
C ALA A 67 -12.74 -19.64 3.45
N GLY A 68 -12.19 -18.61 2.78
CA GLY A 68 -11.52 -17.49 3.42
C GLY A 68 -10.06 -17.76 3.83
N VAL A 69 -9.51 -18.92 3.46
CA VAL A 69 -8.12 -19.32 3.75
C VAL A 69 -7.18 -18.60 2.79
N THR A 70 -6.18 -17.91 3.33
CA THR A 70 -5.12 -17.29 2.53
C THR A 70 -4.21 -18.37 1.94
N VAL A 71 -4.21 -18.50 0.62
CA VAL A 71 -3.37 -19.46 -0.13
C VAL A 71 -2.08 -18.82 -0.65
N PHE A 72 -2.01 -17.48 -0.68
CA PHE A 72 -0.82 -16.73 -1.04
C PHE A 72 -0.85 -15.32 -0.46
N SER A 73 0.31 -14.76 -0.12
CA SER A 73 0.48 -13.38 0.32
C SER A 73 1.85 -12.86 -0.10
N SER A 74 1.92 -11.62 -0.56
CA SER A 74 3.16 -10.95 -0.91
C SER A 74 3.06 -9.43 -0.71
N SER A 75 4.21 -8.80 -0.51
CA SER A 75 4.34 -7.34 -0.42
C SER A 75 5.21 -6.85 -1.56
N ILE A 76 4.77 -5.80 -2.25
CA ILE A 76 5.40 -5.27 -3.46
C ILE A 76 5.48 -3.75 -3.40
N GLY A 77 6.56 -3.18 -3.92
CA GLY A 77 6.66 -1.76 -4.24
C GLY A 77 6.69 -1.63 -5.76
N GLY A 78 5.63 -1.09 -6.37
CA GLY A 78 5.51 -1.00 -7.83
C GLY A 78 4.96 -2.25 -8.54
N PRO A 79 5.02 -2.29 -9.89
CA PRO A 79 4.43 -3.35 -10.70
C PRO A 79 4.96 -4.73 -10.33
N SER A 80 4.09 -5.75 -10.41
CA SER A 80 4.49 -7.11 -10.08
C SER A 80 3.71 -8.17 -10.84
N THR A 81 4.41 -9.26 -11.17
CA THR A 81 3.81 -10.48 -11.70
C THR A 81 4.03 -11.63 -10.74
N GLY A 82 2.99 -12.44 -10.51
CA GLY A 82 3.05 -13.64 -9.70
C GLY A 82 2.25 -14.79 -10.33
N SER A 83 2.58 -16.02 -9.96
CA SER A 83 1.79 -17.19 -10.36
C SER A 83 1.69 -18.20 -9.24
N LEU A 84 0.46 -18.67 -8.97
CA LEU A 84 0.19 -19.82 -8.12
C LEU A 84 -0.14 -21.00 -9.02
N ASN A 85 0.50 -22.15 -8.78
CA ASN A 85 0.27 -23.38 -9.53
C ASN A 85 -0.40 -24.43 -8.64
N ASN A 86 -0.97 -25.46 -9.27
CA ASN A 86 -1.60 -26.61 -8.60
C ASN A 86 -2.74 -26.23 -7.63
N LEU A 87 -3.50 -25.18 -7.96
CA LEU A 87 -4.67 -24.79 -7.21
C LEU A 87 -5.83 -25.78 -7.47
N PRO A 88 -6.53 -26.28 -6.43
CA PRO A 88 -7.75 -27.04 -6.62
C PRO A 88 -8.86 -26.20 -7.26
N TYR A 89 -9.96 -26.83 -7.66
CA TYR A 89 -11.13 -26.08 -8.16
C TYR A 89 -11.78 -25.31 -7.02
N ASP A 90 -11.71 -23.98 -7.08
CA ASP A 90 -12.31 -23.09 -6.09
C ASP A 90 -12.52 -21.67 -6.66
N THR A 91 -13.16 -20.80 -5.89
CA THR A 91 -13.17 -19.36 -6.11
C THR A 91 -12.06 -18.71 -5.30
N TYR A 92 -11.18 -18.02 -6.01
CA TYR A 92 -10.05 -17.29 -5.44
C TYR A 92 -10.29 -15.80 -5.52
N THR A 93 -10.19 -15.11 -4.39
CA THR A 93 -10.29 -13.66 -4.31
C THR A 93 -8.91 -13.07 -4.03
N LEU A 94 -8.41 -12.30 -4.99
CA LEU A 94 -7.25 -11.43 -4.82
C LEU A 94 -7.70 -10.18 -4.08
N TYR A 95 -6.99 -9.83 -3.02
CA TYR A 95 -7.10 -8.56 -2.30
C TYR A 95 -5.78 -7.84 -2.43
N VAL A 96 -5.83 -6.55 -2.79
CA VAL A 96 -4.67 -5.67 -2.87
C VAL A 96 -4.95 -4.48 -1.97
N THR A 97 -4.08 -4.26 -1.00
CA THR A 97 -4.22 -3.18 -0.01
C THR A 97 -2.91 -2.40 0.07
N PRO A 98 -2.95 -1.09 0.30
CA PRO A 98 -1.74 -0.33 0.60
C PRO A 98 -1.13 -0.85 1.90
N ASN A 99 0.19 -0.88 1.98
CA ASN A 99 0.91 -1.22 3.20
C ASN A 99 1.53 0.04 3.85
N ALA A 100 2.09 -0.13 5.05
CA ALA A 100 2.65 0.97 5.85
C ALA A 100 3.69 1.82 5.10
N TRP A 101 4.46 1.23 4.18
CA TRP A 101 5.50 1.92 3.41
C TRP A 101 4.92 2.92 2.40
N THR A 102 3.67 2.73 1.95
CA THR A 102 2.96 3.73 1.15
C THR A 102 2.91 5.07 1.88
N TYR A 103 2.55 5.05 3.17
CA TYR A 103 2.44 6.27 3.98
C TYR A 103 3.80 6.88 4.29
N VAL A 104 4.82 6.06 4.55
CA VAL A 104 6.18 6.54 4.80
C VAL A 104 6.77 7.24 3.58
N SER A 105 6.58 6.67 2.38
CA SER A 105 7.04 7.29 1.13
C SER A 105 6.36 8.63 0.85
N ALA A 106 5.06 8.74 1.16
CA ALA A 106 4.29 9.96 0.99
C ALA A 106 4.75 11.08 1.94
N ILE A 107 5.09 10.73 3.18
CA ILE A 107 5.62 11.68 4.17
C ILE A 107 7.01 12.17 3.73
N TYR A 108 7.89 11.27 3.27
CA TYR A 108 9.25 11.63 2.86
C TYR A 108 9.26 12.67 1.73
N LEU A 109 8.37 12.54 0.74
CA LEU A 109 8.20 13.48 -0.36
C LEU A 109 7.74 14.89 0.04
N GLN A 110 7.14 15.06 1.21
CA GLN A 110 6.73 16.39 1.69
C GLN A 110 7.89 17.21 2.26
N PHE A 111 9.06 16.60 2.47
CA PHE A 111 10.21 17.22 3.12
C PHE A 111 11.43 17.41 2.19
N ILE A 112 11.28 17.12 0.89
CA ILE A 112 12.28 17.35 -0.16
C ILE A 112 11.71 18.37 -1.15
#